data_AF-U4UD60-F1
#
_entry.id   AF-U4UD60-F1
#
_cell.length_a   1.000
_cell.length_b   1.000
_cell.length_c   1.000
_cell.angle_alpha   90.00
_cell.angle_beta   90.00
_cell.angle_gamma   90.00
#
_symmetry.space_group_name_H-M   'P 1'
#
loop_
_entity.id
_entity.type
_entity.pdbx_description
1 polymer ?
#
loop_
_entity_poly.entity_id
_entity_poly.type
_entity_poly.pdbx_seq_one_letter_code
_entity_poly.pdbx_strand_id
1 'polypeptide(L)'
;MMNNIENREVLQAITSCTNVVPKRKEKTGDMAMLTREERRRRRRATQKYRTAHATRERIRVEAFNVAFAELRKLLPTLPPDKKLSKIEILRLAICYIAYLNHVLKS
;
A
#
# COMPACT_ATOMS: atom_id res chain seq x y z
N MET A 1 13.50 -7.95 -15.90
CA MET A 1 14.15 -7.82 -14.58
C MET A 1 13.96 -6.40 -14.05
N MET A 2 12.75 -6.07 -13.60
CA MET A 2 12.46 -4.79 -12.93
C MET A 2 12.09 -5.10 -11.48
N ASN A 3 12.46 -4.22 -10.53
CA ASN A 3 12.00 -4.15 -9.13
C ASN A 3 13.08 -4.30 -8.02
N ASN A 4 14.33 -3.92 -8.28
CA ASN A 4 15.28 -3.60 -7.20
C ASN A 4 15.55 -2.10 -7.03
N ILE A 5 15.16 -1.26 -8.01
CA ILE A 5 15.35 0.20 -7.94
C ILE A 5 14.21 0.85 -7.15
N GLU A 6 12.96 0.39 -7.32
CA GLU A 6 11.79 0.94 -6.61
C GLU A 6 11.87 0.74 -5.09
N ASN A 7 12.41 -0.40 -4.63
CA ASN A 7 12.61 -0.63 -3.19
C ASN A 7 13.69 0.30 -2.60
N ARG A 8 14.71 0.66 -3.38
CA ARG A 8 15.75 1.61 -2.97
C ARG A 8 15.19 3.03 -2.90
N GLU A 9 14.38 3.44 -3.87
CA GLU A 9 13.68 4.73 -3.84
C GLU A 9 12.66 4.82 -2.70
N VAL A 10 11.97 3.73 -2.35
CA VAL A 10 11.05 3.68 -1.21
C VAL A 10 11.80 3.80 0.12
N LEU A 11 12.94 3.11 0.29
CA LEU A 11 13.80 3.26 1.47
C LEU A 11 14.46 4.66 1.52
N GLN A 12 14.80 5.23 0.37
CA GLN A 12 15.32 6.59 0.26
C GLN A 12 14.23 7.63 0.53
N ALA A 13 12.95 7.36 0.23
CA ALA A 13 11.80 8.18 0.58
C ALA A 13 11.49 8.11 2.10
N ILE A 14 11.67 6.94 2.73
CA ILE A 14 11.62 6.81 4.20
C ILE A 14 12.74 7.64 4.84
N THR A 15 13.93 7.65 4.22
CA THR A 15 15.08 8.43 4.67
C THR A 15 14.90 9.93 4.40
N SER A 16 14.36 10.35 3.25
CA SER A 16 14.15 11.77 2.90
C SER A 16 12.99 12.43 3.63
N CYS A 17 12.09 11.64 4.25
CA CYS A 17 11.13 12.17 5.22
C CYS A 17 11.78 12.57 6.56
N THR A 18 13.10 12.42 6.74
CA THR A 18 13.85 13.14 7.79
C THR A 18 14.05 14.60 7.37
N ASN A 19 12.95 15.30 7.10
CA ASN A 19 12.98 16.76 7.05
C ASN A 19 13.37 17.25 8.45
N VAL A 20 14.49 17.97 8.51
CA VAL A 20 14.97 18.70 9.68
C VAL A 20 13.85 19.61 10.13
N VAL A 21 13.15 19.21 11.19
CA VAL A 21 12.12 20.02 11.82
C VAL A 21 12.84 21.20 12.49
N PRO A 22 12.51 22.46 12.18
CA PRO A 22 13.08 23.59 12.91
C PRO A 22 12.68 23.46 14.38
N LYS A 23 13.71 23.46 15.25
CA LYS A 23 13.63 23.23 16.69
C LYS A 23 12.85 24.37 17.37
N ARG A 24 11.51 24.34 17.30
CA ARG A 24 10.66 25.25 18.07
C ARG A 24 10.84 24.88 19.55
N LYS A 25 11.36 25.80 20.36
CA LYS A 25 11.55 25.64 21.81
C LYS A 25 10.18 25.39 22.45
N GLU A 26 9.82 24.13 22.67
CA GLU A 26 8.65 23.77 23.49
C GLU A 26 9.00 24.05 24.96
N LYS A 27 8.17 24.87 25.62
CA LYS A 27 8.28 25.17 27.05
C LYS A 27 8.23 23.85 27.84
N THR A 28 9.33 23.53 28.51
CA THR A 28 9.58 22.31 29.30
C THR A 28 8.86 22.32 30.66
N GLY A 29 7.58 22.72 30.70
CA GLY A 29 6.80 22.87 31.94
C GLY A 29 5.73 21.82 32.20
N ASP A 30 4.96 21.40 31.18
CA ASP A 30 3.70 20.65 31.39
C ASP A 30 3.71 19.17 30.92
N MET A 31 4.90 18.61 30.67
CA MET A 31 5.00 17.27 30.03
C MET A 31 4.97 16.09 31.02
N ALA A 32 4.95 16.34 32.33
CA ALA A 32 5.05 15.29 33.35
C ALA A 32 3.74 14.52 33.62
N MET A 33 2.57 15.05 33.24
CA MET A 33 1.27 14.46 33.63
C MET A 33 0.35 14.06 32.46
N LEU A 34 0.91 13.67 31.31
CA LEU A 34 0.10 13.07 30.25
C LEU A 34 -0.04 11.57 30.45
N THR A 35 -1.27 11.08 30.38
CA THR A 35 -1.57 9.65 30.32
C THR A 35 -0.90 9.03 29.08
N ARG A 36 -0.68 7.71 29.13
CA ARG A 36 -0.13 6.96 28.00
C ARG A 36 -0.95 7.16 26.71
N GLU A 37 -2.25 7.34 26.85
CA GLU A 37 -3.16 7.54 25.73
C GLU A 37 -3.02 8.94 25.11
N GLU A 38 -2.90 10.00 25.93
CA GLU A 38 -2.69 11.36 25.41
C GLU A 38 -1.35 11.49 24.66
N ARG A 39 -0.30 10.82 25.14
CA ARG A 39 1.00 10.77 24.42
C ARG A 39 0.85 10.08 23.06
N ARG A 40 0.08 8.99 22.97
CA ARG A 40 -0.21 8.31 21.70
C ARG A 40 -1.01 9.21 20.75
N ARG A 41 -2.04 9.89 21.25
CA ARG A 41 -2.85 10.83 20.47
C ARG A 41 -2.00 11.97 19.92
N ARG A 42 -1.19 12.63 20.76
CA ARG A 42 -0.27 13.69 20.32
C ARG A 42 0.70 13.19 19.25
N ARG A 43 1.32 12.03 19.43
CA ARG A 43 2.20 11.42 18.42
C ARG A 43 1.47 11.19 17.09
N ARG A 44 0.26 10.61 17.13
CA ARG A 44 -0.56 10.35 15.93
C ARG A 44 -1.00 11.64 15.21
N ALA A 45 -1.18 12.72 15.96
CA ALA A 45 -1.51 14.05 15.46
C ALA A 45 -0.31 14.79 14.85
N THR A 46 0.91 14.26 14.93
CA THR A 46 2.06 14.87 14.23
C THR A 46 1.98 14.64 12.73
N GLN A 47 2.38 15.64 11.93
CA GLN A 47 2.44 15.52 10.47
C GLN A 47 3.38 14.38 10.05
N LYS A 48 4.50 14.20 10.75
CA LYS A 48 5.45 13.09 10.52
C LYS A 48 4.79 11.72 10.67
N TYR A 49 3.97 11.53 11.71
CA TYR A 49 3.25 10.26 11.88
C TYR A 49 2.22 10.03 10.76
N ARG A 50 1.42 11.05 10.44
CA ARG A 50 0.38 10.95 9.41
C ARG A 50 0.96 10.64 8.04
N THR A 51 2.01 11.35 7.63
CA THR A 51 2.70 11.13 6.35
C THR A 51 3.31 9.74 6.28
N ALA A 52 4.06 9.32 7.31
CA ALA A 52 4.62 7.96 7.35
C ALA A 52 3.55 6.85 7.35
N HIS A 53 2.37 7.10 7.94
CA HIS A 53 1.25 6.17 7.87
C HIS A 53 0.62 6.13 6.47
N ALA A 54 0.36 7.28 5.86
CA ALA A 54 -0.19 7.38 4.52
C ALA A 54 0.73 6.72 3.48
N THR A 55 2.05 6.94 3.56
CA THR A 55 3.03 6.31 2.67
C THR A 55 3.02 4.79 2.79
N ARG A 56 2.99 4.25 4.03
CA ARG A 56 2.91 2.80 4.24
C ARG A 56 1.64 2.20 3.65
N GLU A 57 0.50 2.87 3.84
CA GLU A 57 -0.76 2.40 3.27
C GLU A 57 -0.77 2.47 1.74
N ARG A 58 -0.18 3.51 1.15
CA ARG A 58 -0.01 3.61 -0.31
C ARG A 58 0.79 2.43 -0.86
N ILE A 59 1.91 2.08 -0.20
CA ILE A 59 2.74 0.94 -0.60
C ILE A 59 1.94 -0.37 -0.49
N ARG A 60 1.18 -0.56 0.59
CA ARG A 60 0.33 -1.74 0.78
C ARG A 60 -0.69 -1.89 -0.35
N VAL A 61 -1.36 -0.79 -0.73
CA VAL A 61 -2.34 -0.76 -1.80
C VAL A 61 -1.68 -0.96 -3.18
N GLU A 62 -0.48 -0.42 -3.39
CA GLU A 62 0.27 -0.62 -4.63
C GLU A 62 0.64 -2.09 -4.83
N ALA A 63 1.18 -2.74 -3.79
CA ALA A 63 1.48 -4.17 -3.83
C ALA A 63 0.23 -5.01 -4.16
N PHE A 64 -0.92 -4.64 -3.60
CA PHE A 64 -2.21 -5.27 -3.93
C PHE A 64 -2.62 -5.03 -5.39
N ASN A 65 -2.43 -3.83 -5.92
CA ASN A 65 -2.76 -3.51 -7.31
C ASN A 65 -1.85 -4.24 -8.30
N VAL A 66 -0.55 -4.39 -7.99
CA VAL A 66 0.38 -5.20 -8.78
C VAL A 66 -0.10 -6.65 -8.86
N ALA A 67 -0.48 -7.26 -7.73
CA ALA A 67 -1.05 -8.62 -7.73
C ALA A 67 -2.32 -8.73 -8.58
N PHE A 68 -3.20 -7.72 -8.56
CA PHE A 68 -4.38 -7.67 -9.43
C PHE A 68 -4.03 -7.55 -10.91
N ALA A 69 -2.99 -6.79 -11.26
CA ALA A 69 -2.50 -6.67 -12.63
C ALA A 69 -1.91 -7.98 -13.14
N GLU A 70 -1.14 -8.69 -12.31
CA GLU A 70 -0.61 -10.02 -12.66
C GLU A 70 -1.74 -11.03 -12.86
N LEU A 71 -2.75 -11.05 -11.98
CA LEU A 71 -3.93 -11.89 -12.17
C LEU A 71 -4.64 -11.57 -13.49
N ARG A 72 -4.84 -10.28 -13.83
CA ARG A 72 -5.51 -9.85 -15.07
C ARG A 72 -4.82 -10.36 -16.34
N LYS A 73 -3.49 -10.47 -16.35
CA LYS A 73 -2.72 -10.97 -17.52
C LYS A 73 -3.03 -12.44 -17.83
N LEU A 74 -3.42 -13.23 -16.82
CA LEU A 74 -3.75 -14.64 -16.98
C LEU A 74 -5.18 -14.88 -17.45
N LEU A 75 -6.05 -13.85 -17.41
CA LEU A 75 -7.46 -14.00 -17.72
C LEU A 75 -7.73 -13.82 -19.21
N PRO A 76 -8.49 -14.74 -19.84
CA PRO A 76 -8.86 -14.62 -21.24
C PRO A 76 -9.91 -13.52 -21.43
N THR A 77 -9.65 -12.56 -22.32
CA THR A 77 -10.61 -11.51 -22.70
C THR A 77 -10.61 -11.24 -24.20
N LEU A 78 -11.76 -10.81 -24.72
CA LEU A 78 -11.90 -10.29 -26.08
C LEU A 78 -12.48 -8.86 -26.00
N PRO A 79 -11.77 -7.82 -26.47
CA PRO A 79 -10.38 -7.84 -26.92
C PRO A 79 -9.37 -8.11 -25.76
N PRO A 80 -8.11 -8.48 -26.05
CA PRO A 80 -7.11 -8.81 -25.03
C PRO A 80 -6.83 -7.68 -24.02
N ASP A 81 -6.99 -6.43 -24.45
CA ASP A 81 -6.76 -5.21 -23.68
C ASP A 81 -8.02 -4.67 -22.97
N LYS A 82 -9.12 -5.46 -22.96
CA LYS A 82 -10.36 -5.08 -22.27
C LYS A 82 -10.07 -4.67 -20.82
N LYS A 83 -10.42 -3.43 -20.46
CA LYS A 83 -10.33 -2.97 -19.06
C LYS A 83 -11.37 -3.71 -18.22
N LEU A 84 -10.91 -4.35 -17.14
CA LEU A 84 -11.76 -5.05 -16.18
C LEU A 84 -11.67 -4.34 -14.82
N SER A 85 -12.80 -4.21 -14.15
CA SER A 85 -12.86 -3.83 -12.74
C SER A 85 -12.33 -4.94 -11.83
N LYS A 86 -12.01 -4.60 -10.57
CA LYS A 86 -11.53 -5.59 -9.58
C LYS A 86 -12.52 -6.74 -9.37
N ILE A 87 -13.82 -6.45 -9.35
CA ILE A 87 -14.84 -7.49 -9.19
C ILE A 87 -14.95 -8.40 -10.43
N GLU A 88 -14.83 -7.83 -11.63
CA GLU A 88 -14.82 -8.62 -12.86
C GLU A 88 -13.60 -9.55 -12.94
N ILE A 89 -12.41 -9.06 -12.56
CA ILE A 89 -11.19 -9.87 -12.48
C ILE A 89 -11.41 -11.09 -11.58
N LEU A 90 -11.96 -10.88 -10.38
CA LEU A 90 -12.21 -11.97 -9.43
C LEU A 90 -13.23 -12.99 -9.96
N ARG A 91 -14.36 -12.51 -10.51
CA ARG A 91 -15.39 -13.39 -11.08
C ARG A 91 -14.85 -14.21 -12.25
N LEU A 92 -14.13 -13.56 -13.17
CA LEU A 92 -13.56 -14.21 -14.33
C LEU A 92 -12.48 -15.23 -13.94
N ALA A 93 -11.65 -14.94 -12.95
CA ALA A 93 -10.67 -15.89 -12.43
C ALA A 93 -11.34 -17.18 -11.89
N ILE A 94 -12.41 -17.04 -11.10
CA ILE A 94 -13.17 -18.18 -10.58
C ILE A 94 -13.75 -19.01 -11.73
N CYS A 95 -14.41 -18.36 -12.70
CA CYS A 95 -14.98 -19.04 -13.86
C CYS A 95 -13.89 -19.73 -14.70
N TYR A 96 -12.73 -19.11 -14.88
CA TYR A 96 -11.66 -19.66 -15.70
C TYR A 96 -11.01 -20.88 -15.04
N ILE A 97 -10.77 -20.85 -13.73
CA ILE A 97 -10.31 -22.04 -12.98
C ILE A 97 -11.32 -23.18 -13.13
N ALA A 98 -12.62 -22.92 -12.98
CA ALA A 98 -13.66 -23.93 -13.14
C ALA A 98 -13.69 -24.51 -14.56
N TYR A 99 -13.56 -23.66 -15.59
CA TYR A 99 -13.48 -24.08 -16.98
C TYR A 99 -12.28 -25.00 -17.25
N LEU A 100 -11.08 -24.60 -16.84
CA LEU A 100 -9.87 -25.42 -17.02
C LEU A 100 -10.00 -26.77 -16.31
N ASN A 101 -10.56 -26.80 -15.10
CA ASN A 101 -10.83 -28.05 -14.37
C ASN A 101 -11.82 -28.96 -15.11
N HIS A 102 -12.81 -28.41 -15.81
CA HIS A 102 -13.74 -29.20 -16.62
C HIS A 102 -13.04 -29.80 -17.84
N VAL A 103 -12.26 -28.99 -18.56
CA VAL A 103 -11.51 -29.41 -19.74
C VAL A 103 -10.52 -30.53 -19.40
N LEU A 104 -9.81 -30.45 -18.27
CA LEU A 104 -8.83 -31.46 -17.87
C LEU A 104 -9.44 -32.77 -17.37
N LYS A 105 -10.72 -32.78 -16.98
CA LYS A 105 -11.44 -33.97 -16.49
C LYS A 105 -12.29 -34.64 -17.58
N SER A 106 -12.31 -34.06 -18.78
CA SER A 106 -13.01 -34.57 -19.96
C SER A 106 -12.03 -35.39 -20.81
#